data_AF-A0AAV9RHB7-F1
#
_entry.id   AF-A0AAV9RHB7-F1
#
_cell.length_a   1.000
_cell.length_b   1.000
_cell.length_c   1.000
_cell.angle_alpha   90.00
_cell.angle_beta   90.00
_cell.angle_gamma   90.00
#
_symmetry.space_group_name_H-M   'P 1'
#
loop_
_entity.id
_entity.type
_entity.pdbx_description
1 polymer ?
#
loop_
_entity_poly.entity_id
_entity_poly.type
_entity_poly.pdbx_seq_one_letter_code
_entity_poly.pdbx_strand_id
1 'polypeptide(L)'
;MAVLHLSSGYYRLELMDNRKRQTGSSSTGSLVFWSSSFSRQPARVLIVEALPPWWSNSCTVLCDALDNFLSLACSLDGPCRIPLLSLYAVSRQQECLLPFVQVRGNLARLHSCVEELRSIPGEGCIKSAAKGGDLLRQAVLDSLQQFKQYIRHTSTGNQARSNASVEVTVVTSQPGRSVVLQLESGLKEADLVSLRRLLVVQIVGTGDWGQDPHSLEATITEATGPECYRMRLICLTDEA
;
A
#
# COMPACT_ATOMS: atom_id res chain seq x y z
N MET A 1 -1.10 11.05 13.82
CA MET A 1 -0.86 9.59 13.92
C MET A 1 -2.16 8.89 13.56
N ALA A 2 -2.26 8.26 12.39
CA ALA A 2 -3.45 7.51 11.98
C ALA A 2 -3.20 6.02 12.27
N VAL A 3 -4.11 5.38 12.99
CA VAL A 3 -4.05 3.95 13.33
C VAL A 3 -5.20 3.29 12.58
N LEU A 4 -4.89 2.43 11.61
CA LEU A 4 -5.88 1.55 10.98
C LEU A 4 -5.82 0.20 11.69
N HIS A 5 -6.96 -0.29 12.14
CA HIS A 5 -7.13 -1.61 12.74
C HIS A 5 -7.57 -2.59 11.65
N LEU A 6 -6.82 -3.66 11.43
CA LEU A 6 -7.27 -4.82 10.66
C LEU A 6 -7.54 -5.97 11.63
N SER A 7 -8.78 -6.43 11.66
CA SER A 7 -9.19 -7.62 12.41
C SER A 7 -9.58 -8.69 11.41
N SER A 8 -9.10 -9.92 11.58
CA SER A 8 -9.66 -11.06 10.84
C SER A 8 -11.01 -11.41 11.44
N GLY A 9 -12.11 -11.12 10.72
CA GLY A 9 -13.47 -11.40 11.17
C GLY A 9 -14.52 -10.81 10.23
N TYR A 10 -15.41 -11.68 9.73
CA TYR A 10 -16.53 -11.40 8.82
C TYR A 10 -17.12 -9.98 8.91
N TYR A 11 -16.96 -9.19 7.84
CA TYR A 11 -17.71 -7.95 7.66
C TYR A 11 -19.00 -8.26 6.89
N ARG A 12 -20.10 -8.50 7.61
CA ARG A 12 -21.45 -8.42 7.05
C ARG A 12 -21.80 -6.94 6.90
N LEU A 13 -21.68 -6.38 5.69
CA LEU A 13 -22.26 -5.08 5.38
C LEU A 13 -23.79 -5.22 5.41
N GLU A 14 -24.42 -4.84 6.51
CA GLU A 14 -25.84 -4.48 6.48
C GLU A 14 -25.97 -3.17 5.73
N LEU A 15 -26.37 -3.26 4.46
CA LEU A 15 -26.75 -2.14 3.62
C LEU A 15 -28.03 -1.53 4.23
N MET A 16 -27.91 -0.41 4.94
CA MET A 16 -29.05 0.43 5.29
C MET A 16 -29.61 1.05 4.00
N ASP A 17 -30.63 0.39 3.47
CA ASP A 17 -31.43 0.81 2.33
C ASP A 17 -32.24 2.06 2.72
N ASN A 18 -31.78 3.24 2.30
CA ASN A 18 -32.51 4.49 2.55
C ASN A 18 -33.27 4.90 1.29
N ARG A 19 -34.34 4.14 1.00
CA ARG A 19 -35.28 4.44 -0.07
C ARG A 19 -36.21 5.57 0.36
N LYS A 20 -35.92 6.81 -0.04
CA LYS A 20 -36.94 7.87 -0.11
C LYS A 20 -37.25 8.21 -1.56
N ARG A 21 -38.42 7.74 -2.01
CA ARG A 21 -39.04 8.09 -3.30
C ARG A 21 -39.19 9.60 -3.43
N GLN A 22 -38.81 10.15 -4.57
CA GLN A 22 -39.47 11.32 -5.16
C GLN A 22 -39.81 11.01 -6.62
N THR A 23 -41.11 11.02 -6.89
CA THR A 23 -41.75 11.01 -8.21
C THR A 23 -41.82 12.43 -8.75
N GLY A 24 -41.43 12.66 -10.00
CA GLY A 24 -41.76 13.91 -10.71
C GLY A 24 -40.80 14.34 -11.83
N SER A 25 -41.10 13.84 -13.04
CA SER A 25 -40.97 14.44 -14.38
C SER A 25 -39.77 15.30 -14.83
N SER A 26 -39.32 14.96 -16.05
CA SER A 26 -38.86 15.85 -17.14
C SER A 26 -37.38 16.26 -17.22
N SER A 27 -36.68 15.50 -18.07
CA SER A 27 -35.66 15.92 -19.06
C SER A 27 -34.82 17.18 -18.79
N THR A 28 -33.53 16.99 -18.52
CA THR A 28 -32.40 17.50 -19.33
C THR A 28 -31.12 16.87 -18.82
N GLY A 29 -30.22 16.48 -19.72
CA GLY A 29 -28.97 15.79 -19.37
C GLY A 29 -28.14 16.60 -18.38
N SER A 30 -28.14 16.16 -17.11
CA SER A 30 -27.15 16.58 -16.14
C SER A 30 -25.88 15.78 -16.45
N LEU A 31 -25.10 16.29 -17.41
CA LEU A 31 -23.68 15.97 -17.46
C LEU A 31 -23.11 16.60 -16.18
N VAL A 32 -23.07 15.82 -15.09
CA VAL A 32 -22.37 16.23 -13.88
C VAL A 32 -20.91 16.33 -14.28
N PHE A 33 -20.51 17.54 -14.67
CA PHE A 33 -19.15 17.89 -14.96
C PHE A 33 -18.41 17.78 -13.63
N TRP A 34 -17.80 16.63 -13.36
CA TRP A 34 -16.85 16.51 -12.27
C TRP A 34 -15.67 17.40 -12.63
N SER A 35 -15.74 18.64 -12.15
CA SER A 35 -14.68 19.63 -12.19
C SER A 35 -13.42 19.06 -11.56
N SER A 36 -12.54 18.50 -12.40
CA SER A 36 -11.07 18.53 -12.42
C SER A 36 -10.23 18.31 -11.13
N SER A 37 -10.79 18.12 -9.93
CA SER A 37 -10.01 18.04 -8.68
C SER A 37 -9.25 16.72 -8.51
N PHE A 38 -9.66 15.67 -9.23
CA PHE A 38 -9.04 14.34 -9.19
C PHE A 38 -8.09 14.07 -10.35
N SER A 39 -7.88 15.04 -11.23
CA SER A 39 -6.95 14.91 -12.36
C SER A 39 -5.47 14.81 -11.94
N ARG A 40 -5.19 14.91 -10.64
CA ARG A 40 -3.84 14.99 -10.06
C ARG A 40 -3.62 14.01 -8.91
N GLN A 41 -4.33 12.87 -8.91
CA GLN A 41 -4.03 11.82 -7.93
C GLN A 41 -2.66 11.21 -8.27
N PRO A 42 -1.74 11.15 -7.31
CA PRO A 42 -0.42 10.57 -7.55
C PRO A 42 -0.55 9.08 -7.84
N ALA A 43 0.36 8.55 -8.66
CA ALA A 43 0.51 7.12 -8.79
C ALA A 43 0.90 6.51 -7.44
N ARG A 44 0.41 5.31 -7.14
CA ARG A 44 0.72 4.61 -5.90
C ARG A 44 1.67 3.46 -6.16
N VAL A 45 2.69 3.33 -5.32
CA VAL A 45 3.56 2.15 -5.28
C VAL A 45 3.39 1.52 -3.90
N LEU A 46 3.11 0.23 -3.87
CA LEU A 46 3.12 -0.57 -2.65
C LEU A 46 4.35 -1.48 -2.68
N ILE A 47 5.22 -1.36 -1.69
CA ILE A 47 6.35 -2.26 -1.47
C ILE A 47 6.03 -3.08 -0.23
N VAL A 48 5.89 -4.38 -0.39
CA VAL A 48 5.63 -5.31 0.71
C VAL A 48 6.93 -6.03 1.01
N GLU A 49 7.54 -5.74 2.15
CA GLU A 49 8.53 -6.67 2.70
C GLU A 49 7.79 -7.99 2.96
N ALA A 50 8.37 -9.14 2.67
CA ALA A 50 7.75 -10.46 2.81
C ALA A 50 8.82 -11.42 3.34
N LEU A 51 9.39 -11.04 4.49
CA LEU A 51 10.47 -11.78 5.14
C LEU A 51 9.91 -12.74 6.21
N PRO A 52 10.47 -13.94 6.36
CA PRO A 52 10.20 -14.78 7.53
C PRO A 52 10.70 -14.13 8.83
N PRO A 53 10.11 -14.45 10.00
CA PRO A 53 8.96 -15.34 10.20
C PRO A 53 7.62 -14.63 10.06
N TRP A 54 7.60 -13.30 10.05
CA TRP A 54 6.36 -12.52 10.16
C TRP A 54 5.44 -12.70 8.95
N TRP A 55 6.02 -12.92 7.76
CA TRP A 55 5.24 -13.13 6.54
C TRP A 55 4.29 -14.32 6.68
N SER A 56 4.73 -15.43 7.31
CA SER A 56 3.87 -16.59 7.57
C SER A 56 2.59 -16.23 8.34
N ASN A 57 2.66 -15.28 9.27
CA ASN A 57 1.52 -14.89 10.11
C ASN A 57 0.65 -13.83 9.43
N SER A 58 1.26 -12.85 8.77
CA SER A 58 0.53 -11.68 8.23
C SER A 58 0.12 -11.80 6.76
N CYS A 59 0.68 -12.75 6.00
CA CYS A 59 0.45 -12.89 4.56
C CYS A 59 -1.04 -12.97 4.22
N THR A 60 -1.79 -13.87 4.87
CA THR A 60 -3.22 -14.08 4.61
C THR A 60 -4.02 -12.80 4.87
N VAL A 61 -3.85 -12.20 6.05
CA VAL A 61 -4.56 -10.99 6.46
C VAL A 61 -4.25 -9.82 5.52
N LEU A 62 -2.99 -9.64 5.13
CA LEU A 62 -2.59 -8.57 4.22
C LEU A 62 -3.16 -8.81 2.81
N CYS A 63 -3.04 -10.02 2.26
CA CYS A 63 -3.54 -10.34 0.94
C CYS A 63 -5.06 -10.21 0.85
N ASP A 64 -5.79 -10.70 1.86
CA ASP A 64 -7.26 -10.56 1.91
C ASP A 64 -7.68 -9.09 2.03
N ALA A 65 -6.96 -8.28 2.79
CA ALA A 65 -7.20 -6.85 2.86
C ALA A 65 -6.93 -6.15 1.52
N LEU A 66 -5.87 -6.54 0.81
CA LEU A 66 -5.55 -6.03 -0.52
C LEU A 66 -6.60 -6.42 -1.55
N ASP A 67 -7.04 -7.69 -1.59
CA ASP A 67 -8.08 -8.14 -2.52
C ASP A 67 -9.39 -7.39 -2.32
N ASN A 68 -9.82 -7.22 -1.06
CA ASN A 68 -11.01 -6.44 -0.72
C ASN A 68 -10.86 -4.97 -1.14
N PHE A 69 -9.72 -4.36 -0.83
CA PHE A 69 -9.44 -2.98 -1.18
C PHE A 69 -9.40 -2.74 -2.69
N LEU A 70 -8.72 -3.61 -3.45
CA LEU A 70 -8.59 -3.48 -4.89
C LEU A 70 -9.93 -3.73 -5.58
N SER A 71 -10.71 -4.71 -5.12
CA SER A 71 -12.08 -4.95 -5.61
C SER A 71 -12.96 -3.71 -5.44
N LEU A 72 -12.88 -3.03 -4.29
CA LEU A 72 -13.57 -1.77 -4.06
C LEU A 72 -13.01 -0.66 -4.97
N ALA A 73 -11.69 -0.45 -4.97
CA ALA A 73 -11.04 0.62 -5.73
C ALA A 73 -11.29 0.52 -7.25
N CYS A 74 -11.44 -0.70 -7.79
CA CYS A 74 -11.79 -0.94 -9.19
C CYS A 74 -13.26 -0.65 -9.52
N SER A 75 -14.16 -0.80 -8.55
CA SER A 75 -15.61 -0.81 -8.76
C SER A 75 -16.30 0.50 -8.34
N LEU A 76 -15.60 1.39 -7.64
CA LEU A 76 -16.14 2.68 -7.23
C LEU A 76 -16.42 3.56 -8.46
N ASP A 77 -17.64 4.08 -8.52
CA ASP A 77 -18.01 5.08 -9.50
C ASP A 77 -17.29 6.41 -9.26
N GLY A 78 -16.90 7.03 -10.37
CA GLY A 78 -16.23 8.32 -10.38
C GLY A 78 -14.72 8.34 -10.41
N PRO A 79 -14.12 9.52 -10.16
CA PRO A 79 -12.70 9.72 -10.40
C PRO A 79 -11.90 8.88 -9.42
N CYS A 80 -11.09 7.97 -9.98
CA CYS A 80 -10.33 7.01 -9.20
C CYS A 80 -9.35 7.74 -8.26
N ARG A 81 -9.41 7.42 -6.97
CA ARG A 81 -8.47 7.95 -5.96
C ARG A 81 -7.06 7.37 -6.10
N ILE A 82 -6.96 6.24 -6.79
CA ILE A 82 -5.73 5.49 -7.05
C ILE A 82 -5.71 5.18 -8.54
N PRO A 83 -5.47 6.18 -9.39
CA PRO A 83 -5.62 6.00 -10.83
C PRO A 83 -4.61 4.99 -11.39
N LEU A 84 -3.43 4.89 -10.75
CA LEU A 84 -2.33 4.05 -11.17
C LEU A 84 -1.70 3.37 -9.94
N LEU A 85 -1.42 2.07 -10.05
CA LEU A 85 -0.81 1.26 -9.00
C LEU A 85 0.34 0.43 -9.56
N SER A 86 1.41 0.30 -8.77
CA SER A 86 2.46 -0.71 -8.95
C SER A 86 2.72 -1.41 -7.61
N LEU A 87 3.08 -2.69 -7.66
CA LEU A 87 3.32 -3.52 -6.48
C LEU A 87 4.65 -4.25 -6.59
N TYR A 88 5.41 -4.14 -5.51
CA TYR A 88 6.72 -4.75 -5.32
C TYR A 88 6.68 -5.64 -4.08
N ALA A 89 7.41 -6.74 -4.14
CA ALA A 89 7.66 -7.59 -2.99
C ALA A 89 9.17 -7.69 -2.71
N VAL A 90 9.53 -7.70 -1.43
CA VAL A 90 10.92 -7.86 -0.98
C VAL A 90 10.99 -9.07 -0.06
N SER A 91 11.53 -10.17 -0.58
CA SER A 91 11.77 -11.39 0.19
C SER A 91 13.27 -11.75 0.17
N ARG A 92 13.67 -12.81 -0.53
CA ARG A 92 15.09 -13.15 -0.79
C ARG A 92 15.72 -12.16 -1.77
N GLN A 93 14.91 -11.61 -2.66
CA GLN A 93 15.23 -10.60 -3.64
C GLN A 93 14.06 -9.61 -3.75
N GLN A 94 14.31 -8.49 -4.43
CA GLN A 94 13.27 -7.54 -4.79
C GLN A 94 12.64 -7.97 -6.11
N GLU A 95 11.30 -8.02 -6.15
CA GLU A 95 10.53 -8.43 -7.32
C GLU A 95 9.43 -7.39 -7.60
N CYS A 96 9.24 -7.05 -8.87
CA CYS A 96 8.11 -6.22 -9.32
C CYS A 96 6.99 -7.17 -9.74
N LEU A 97 6.02 -7.38 -8.84
CA LEU A 97 4.87 -8.27 -9.10
C LEU A 97 3.85 -7.61 -10.02
N LEU A 98 3.74 -6.28 -9.94
CA LEU A 98 2.83 -5.51 -10.77
C LEU A 98 3.50 -4.24 -11.26
N PRO A 99 3.83 -4.13 -12.56
CA PRO A 99 4.23 -2.86 -13.12
C PRO A 99 3.08 -1.85 -13.07
N PHE A 100 3.36 -0.56 -13.25
CA PHE A 100 2.31 0.46 -13.25
C PHE A 100 1.14 0.12 -14.19
N VAL A 101 -0.04 -0.07 -13.61
CA VAL A 101 -1.29 -0.30 -14.34
C VAL A 101 -2.40 0.59 -13.81
N GLN A 102 -3.38 0.88 -14.66
CA GLN A 102 -4.58 1.58 -14.23
C GLN A 102 -5.38 0.68 -13.28
N VAL A 103 -5.87 1.21 -12.17
CA VAL A 103 -6.65 0.39 -11.23
C VAL A 103 -8.04 0.08 -11.81
N ARG A 104 -8.72 1.10 -12.36
CA ARG A 104 -10.03 0.92 -12.98
C ARG A 104 -9.93 -0.05 -14.16
N GLY A 105 -10.79 -1.06 -14.18
CA GLY A 105 -10.87 -2.04 -15.28
C GLY A 105 -9.80 -3.13 -15.31
N ASN A 106 -8.86 -3.17 -14.36
CA ASN A 106 -7.77 -4.15 -14.35
C ASN A 106 -7.84 -5.16 -13.18
N LEU A 107 -9.03 -5.40 -12.62
CA LEU A 107 -9.21 -6.24 -11.42
C LEU A 107 -8.56 -7.62 -11.56
N ALA A 108 -8.68 -8.28 -12.72
CA ALA A 108 -8.07 -9.59 -12.95
C ALA A 108 -6.53 -9.57 -12.79
N ARG A 109 -5.87 -8.52 -13.27
CA ARG A 109 -4.41 -8.37 -13.15
C ARG A 109 -3.98 -8.00 -11.74
N LEU A 110 -4.78 -7.17 -11.07
CA LEU A 110 -4.56 -6.80 -9.68
C LEU A 110 -4.68 -8.01 -8.76
N HIS A 111 -5.72 -8.82 -8.93
CA HIS A 111 -5.93 -10.05 -8.19
C HIS A 111 -4.81 -11.08 -8.46
N SER A 112 -4.39 -11.25 -9.72
CA SER A 112 -3.23 -12.11 -10.04
C SER A 112 -1.98 -11.71 -9.28
N CYS A 113 -1.71 -10.40 -9.15
CA CYS A 113 -0.58 -9.91 -8.38
C CYS A 113 -0.71 -10.20 -6.87
N VAL A 114 -1.92 -10.14 -6.30
CA VAL A 114 -2.14 -10.53 -4.90
C VAL A 114 -1.93 -12.04 -4.70
N GLU A 115 -2.33 -12.88 -5.66
CA GLU A 115 -2.03 -14.32 -5.62
C GLU A 115 -0.51 -14.59 -5.69
N GLU A 116 0.21 -13.88 -6.54
CA GLU A 116 1.67 -13.97 -6.60
C GLU A 116 2.30 -13.55 -5.27
N LEU A 117 1.82 -12.46 -4.65
CA LEU A 117 2.25 -12.04 -3.33
C LEU A 117 1.97 -13.15 -2.28
N ARG A 118 0.77 -13.73 -2.30
CA ARG A 118 0.35 -14.82 -1.40
C ARG A 118 1.22 -16.07 -1.57
N SER A 119 1.75 -16.30 -2.77
CA SER A 119 2.63 -17.45 -3.06
C SER A 119 4.06 -17.31 -2.52
N ILE A 120 4.45 -16.12 -2.04
CA ILE A 120 5.78 -15.91 -1.47
C ILE A 120 5.91 -16.78 -0.21
N PRO A 121 6.97 -17.61 -0.10
CA PRO A 121 7.14 -18.52 1.02
C PRO A 121 7.30 -17.75 2.33
N GLY A 122 6.46 -18.07 3.31
CA GLY A 122 6.56 -17.57 4.69
C GLY A 122 7.73 -18.20 5.46
N GLU A 123 8.18 -19.37 5.02
CA GLU A 123 9.21 -20.16 5.69
C GLU A 123 10.58 -19.99 5.03
N GLY A 124 11.61 -19.81 5.87
CA GLY A 124 13.00 -19.75 5.43
C GLY A 124 13.88 -18.91 6.35
N CYS A 125 15.19 -19.09 6.24
CA CYS A 125 16.16 -18.26 6.96
C CYS A 125 16.83 -17.30 5.96
N ILE A 126 16.50 -16.01 6.04
CA ILE A 126 17.24 -14.97 5.31
C ILE A 126 18.31 -14.46 6.28
N LYS A 127 19.55 -14.93 6.08
CA LYS A 127 20.68 -14.74 7.01
C LYS A 127 21.21 -13.30 7.12
N SER A 128 20.52 -12.29 6.60
CA SER A 128 21.03 -10.91 6.68
C SER A 128 19.90 -9.89 6.68
N ALA A 129 19.54 -9.38 7.86
CA ALA A 129 18.68 -8.21 8.03
C ALA A 129 19.27 -6.96 7.34
N ALA A 130 20.60 -6.89 7.16
CA ALA A 130 21.26 -5.82 6.42
C ALA A 130 20.86 -5.80 4.94
N LYS A 131 20.51 -6.95 4.33
CA LYS A 131 20.00 -6.98 2.96
C LYS A 131 18.58 -6.43 2.82
N GLY A 132 17.75 -6.49 3.86
CA GLY A 132 16.36 -6.03 3.79
C GLY A 132 16.26 -4.54 3.45
N GLY A 133 17.05 -3.71 4.15
CA GLY A 133 17.12 -2.28 3.88
C GLY A 133 17.61 -1.93 2.47
N ASP A 134 18.62 -2.65 1.98
CA ASP A 134 19.14 -2.46 0.62
C ASP A 134 18.11 -2.84 -0.45
N LEU A 135 17.40 -3.95 -0.26
CA LEU A 135 16.34 -4.40 -1.18
C LEU A 135 15.15 -3.44 -1.17
N LEU A 136 14.77 -2.90 -0.01
CA LEU A 136 13.74 -1.87 0.10
C LEU A 136 14.16 -0.59 -0.64
N ARG A 137 15.41 -0.14 -0.45
CA ARG A 137 15.98 0.99 -1.20
C ARG A 137 15.91 0.71 -2.71
N GLN A 138 16.33 -0.47 -3.15
CA GLN A 138 16.29 -0.86 -4.57
C GLN A 138 14.86 -0.84 -5.12
N ALA A 139 13.88 -1.39 -4.39
CA ALA A 139 12.47 -1.35 -4.79
C ALA A 139 11.95 0.09 -4.96
N VAL A 140 12.31 1.00 -4.05
CA VAL A 140 11.95 2.42 -4.17
C VAL A 140 12.56 3.01 -5.44
N LEU A 141 13.87 2.83 -5.66
CA LEU A 141 14.56 3.39 -6.82
C LEU A 141 14.04 2.83 -8.14
N ASP A 142 13.84 1.51 -8.22
CA ASP A 142 13.31 0.85 -9.40
C ASP A 142 11.90 1.35 -9.73
N SER A 143 11.02 1.47 -8.73
CA SER A 143 9.67 1.99 -8.93
C SER A 143 9.66 3.43 -9.46
N LEU A 144 10.58 4.30 -9.00
CA LEU A 144 10.69 5.67 -9.50
C LEU A 144 11.22 5.70 -10.94
N GLN A 145 12.18 4.83 -11.27
CA GLN A 145 12.67 4.70 -12.65
C GLN A 145 11.57 4.17 -13.57
N GLN A 146 10.84 3.14 -13.13
CA GLN A 146 9.72 2.58 -13.87
C GLN A 146 8.62 3.62 -14.10
N PHE A 147 8.34 4.48 -13.12
CA PHE A 147 7.38 5.57 -13.28
C PHE A 147 7.82 6.57 -14.34
N LYS A 148 9.09 6.98 -14.32
CA LYS A 148 9.67 7.89 -15.32
C LYS A 148 9.52 7.30 -16.72
N GLN A 149 9.76 6.01 -16.89
CA GLN A 149 9.57 5.31 -18.17
C GLN A 149 8.08 5.26 -18.55
N TYR A 150 7.20 4.83 -17.63
CA TYR A 150 5.77 4.73 -17.86
C TYR A 150 5.17 6.05 -18.38
N ILE A 151 5.46 7.17 -17.70
CA ILE A 151 4.94 8.49 -18.09
C ILE A 151 5.49 8.92 -19.44
N ARG A 152 6.77 8.62 -19.74
CA ARG A 152 7.37 8.92 -21.06
C ARG A 152 6.67 8.20 -22.21
N HIS A 153 6.26 6.95 -22.00
CA HIS A 153 5.66 6.12 -23.05
C HIS A 153 4.14 6.29 -23.18
N THR A 154 3.43 6.59 -22.09
CA THR A 154 1.96 6.71 -22.09
C THR A 154 1.45 8.13 -22.37
N SER A 155 2.30 9.16 -22.19
CA SER A 155 1.92 10.55 -22.45
C SER A 155 2.06 10.90 -23.93
N THR A 156 1.03 10.60 -24.73
CA THR A 156 0.92 11.13 -26.10
C THR A 156 0.43 12.59 -26.04
N GLY A 157 1.33 13.54 -25.73
CA GLY A 157 1.03 14.97 -25.78
C GLY A 157 1.68 15.81 -24.67
N ASN A 158 2.09 17.03 -25.02
CA ASN A 158 2.86 17.97 -24.17
C ASN A 158 2.15 18.49 -22.90
N GLN A 159 0.89 18.11 -22.61
CA GLN A 159 0.11 18.70 -21.51
C GLN A 159 0.10 17.92 -20.18
N ALA A 160 0.57 16.66 -20.12
CA ALA A 160 0.47 15.83 -18.91
C ALA A 160 1.77 15.68 -18.09
N ARG A 161 2.87 16.32 -18.51
CA ARG A 161 4.22 16.06 -17.96
C ARG A 161 4.56 16.83 -16.67
N SER A 162 3.87 17.93 -16.37
CA SER A 162 4.37 18.90 -15.39
C SER A 162 4.06 18.59 -13.91
N ASN A 163 3.10 17.70 -13.60
CA ASN A 163 2.64 17.49 -12.21
C ASN A 163 2.43 16.02 -11.83
N ALA A 164 2.98 15.07 -12.60
CA ALA A 164 2.85 13.66 -12.32
C ALA A 164 3.81 13.26 -11.19
N SER A 165 3.28 12.72 -10.10
CA SER A 165 4.05 12.33 -8.93
C SER A 165 3.65 10.95 -8.43
N VAL A 166 4.51 10.36 -7.59
CA VAL A 166 4.37 9.03 -7.00
C VAL A 166 4.32 9.14 -5.48
N GLU A 167 3.42 8.41 -4.86
CA GLU A 167 3.50 8.08 -3.44
C GLU A 167 3.88 6.62 -3.27
N VAL A 168 4.94 6.37 -2.52
CA VAL A 168 5.45 5.04 -2.21
C VAL A 168 5.06 4.68 -0.78
N THR A 169 4.50 3.50 -0.58
CA THR A 169 4.17 2.94 0.74
C THR A 169 4.94 1.64 0.92
N VAL A 170 5.80 1.58 1.92
CA VAL A 170 6.54 0.41 2.35
C VAL A 170 5.78 -0.24 3.51
N VAL A 171 5.41 -1.50 3.39
CA VAL A 171 4.81 -2.30 4.46
C VAL A 171 5.87 -3.25 4.98
N THR A 172 6.14 -3.20 6.28
CA THR A 172 7.24 -3.92 6.92
C THR A 172 6.84 -4.36 8.33
N SER A 173 7.43 -5.44 8.82
CA SER A 173 7.33 -5.81 10.25
C SER A 173 8.54 -5.34 11.06
N GLN A 174 9.60 -4.88 10.39
CA GLN A 174 10.79 -4.34 11.05
C GLN A 174 10.41 -3.07 11.82
N PRO A 175 11.17 -2.73 12.88
CA PRO A 175 11.00 -1.46 13.57
C PRO A 175 11.02 -0.31 12.57
N GLY A 176 9.88 0.37 12.40
CA GLY A 176 9.70 1.30 11.28
C GLY A 176 10.71 2.46 11.31
N ARG A 177 11.15 2.87 12.51
CA ARG A 177 12.22 3.88 12.67
C ARG A 177 13.55 3.42 12.07
N SER A 178 13.90 2.15 12.19
CA SER A 178 15.12 1.60 11.58
C SER A 178 15.03 1.62 10.05
N VAL A 179 13.88 1.22 9.51
CA VAL A 179 13.63 1.22 8.06
C VAL A 179 13.67 2.64 7.48
N VAL A 180 13.08 3.61 8.20
CA VAL A 180 13.15 5.05 7.88
C VAL A 180 14.60 5.51 7.79
N LEU A 181 15.42 5.27 8.82
CA LEU A 181 16.84 5.67 8.80
C LEU A 181 17.64 5.02 7.66
N GLN A 182 17.38 3.74 7.38
CA GLN A 182 18.00 3.03 6.27
C GLN A 182 17.60 3.63 4.92
N LEU A 183 16.32 3.92 4.71
CA LEU A 183 15.84 4.55 3.48
C LEU A 183 16.32 6.00 3.33
N GLU A 184 16.33 6.81 4.40
CA GLU A 184 16.89 8.16 4.36
C GLU A 184 18.36 8.16 3.97
N SER A 185 19.16 7.32 4.64
CA SER A 185 20.59 7.21 4.34
C SER A 185 20.83 6.66 2.93
N GLY A 186 20.03 5.69 2.49
CA GLY A 186 20.12 5.11 1.16
C GLY A 186 19.64 6.03 0.04
N LEU A 187 18.63 6.86 0.26
CA LEU A 187 18.04 7.68 -0.81
C LEU A 187 18.66 9.09 -0.91
N LYS A 188 19.61 9.43 -0.04
CA LYS A 188 20.20 10.77 0.06
C LYS A 188 20.78 11.32 -1.26
N GLU A 189 21.35 10.46 -2.10
CA GLU A 189 21.97 10.84 -3.38
C GLU A 189 21.13 10.41 -4.60
N ALA A 190 19.90 9.96 -4.36
CA ALA A 190 19.02 9.48 -5.42
C ALA A 190 18.21 10.61 -6.07
N ASP A 191 17.84 10.42 -7.34
CA ASP A 191 16.93 11.30 -8.05
C ASP A 191 15.47 10.99 -7.65
N LEU A 192 15.00 11.71 -6.64
CA LEU A 192 13.65 11.61 -6.05
C LEU A 192 12.65 12.63 -6.63
N VAL A 193 12.94 13.29 -7.77
CA VAL A 193 12.11 14.40 -8.29
C VAL A 193 10.63 14.04 -8.48
N SER A 194 10.32 12.78 -8.81
CA SER A 194 8.95 12.30 -9.00
C SER A 194 8.29 11.77 -7.72
N LEU A 195 9.03 11.65 -6.61
CA LEU A 195 8.54 11.14 -5.34
C LEU A 195 7.90 12.29 -4.55
N ARG A 196 6.57 12.25 -4.41
CA ARG A 196 5.83 13.18 -3.57
C ARG A 196 5.84 12.77 -2.11
N ARG A 197 5.73 11.46 -1.86
CA ARG A 197 5.65 10.93 -0.50
C ARG A 197 6.19 9.52 -0.38
N LEU A 198 6.91 9.26 0.69
CA LEU A 198 7.34 7.92 1.11
C LEU A 198 6.76 7.63 2.51
N LEU A 199 6.06 6.52 2.66
CA LEU A 199 5.46 6.10 3.93
C LEU A 199 6.02 4.74 4.31
N VAL A 200 6.33 4.56 5.58
CA VAL A 200 6.63 3.25 6.17
C VAL A 200 5.48 2.89 7.09
N VAL A 201 4.83 1.77 6.79
CA VAL A 201 3.75 1.16 7.57
C VAL A 201 4.35 -0.04 8.27
N GLN A 202 4.52 0.09 9.58
CA GLN A 202 4.93 -1.03 10.41
C GLN A 202 3.70 -1.85 10.80
N ILE A 203 3.73 -3.16 10.49
CA ILE A 203 2.78 -4.15 11.00
C ILE A 203 3.31 -4.68 12.32
N VAL A 204 2.52 -4.53 13.39
CA VAL A 204 2.84 -5.01 14.74
C VAL A 204 1.84 -6.11 15.12
N GLY A 205 2.38 -7.26 15.54
CA GLY A 205 1.60 -8.42 15.98
C GLY A 205 1.15 -8.36 17.44
N THR A 206 0.34 -9.34 17.85
CA THR A 206 -0.39 -9.35 19.13
C THR A 206 0.43 -9.46 20.42
N GLY A 207 1.71 -9.77 20.35
CA GLY A 207 2.58 -9.88 21.53
C GLY A 207 3.26 -8.58 21.95
N ASP A 208 3.23 -7.53 21.12
CA ASP A 208 4.09 -6.34 21.27
C ASP A 208 3.30 -5.06 21.60
N TRP A 209 2.03 -5.20 22.00
CA TRP A 209 1.14 -4.07 22.31
C TRP A 209 1.54 -3.28 23.59
N GLY A 210 2.54 -3.72 24.35
CA GLY A 210 2.83 -3.23 25.70
C GLY A 210 4.18 -2.56 25.94
N GLN A 211 5.10 -2.47 24.97
CA GLN A 211 6.41 -1.87 25.23
C GLN A 211 6.46 -0.36 24.93
N ASP A 212 5.97 0.42 25.90
CA ASP A 212 6.70 1.64 26.29
C ASP A 212 7.95 1.19 27.08
N PRO A 213 9.13 1.86 26.95
CA PRO A 213 10.39 1.40 27.55
C PRO A 213 10.48 1.52 29.08
N HIS A 214 9.36 1.58 29.78
CA HIS A 214 9.30 1.56 31.24
C HIS A 214 8.06 0.80 31.73
N SER A 215 8.14 -0.53 31.80
CA SER A 215 7.75 -1.31 32.98
C SER A 215 7.90 -2.79 32.67
N LEU A 216 8.74 -3.49 33.41
CA LEU A 216 8.59 -4.94 33.59
C LEU A 216 7.32 -5.17 34.40
N GLU A 217 6.41 -6.03 33.94
CA GLU A 217 5.96 -7.18 34.74
C GLU A 217 5.18 -8.17 33.84
N ALA A 218 5.29 -9.45 34.18
CA ALA A 218 4.88 -10.62 33.41
C ALA A 218 3.36 -10.78 33.26
N THR A 219 2.93 -11.57 32.26
CA THR A 219 2.27 -12.89 32.46
C THR A 219 1.76 -13.44 31.12
N ILE A 220 2.04 -14.73 30.88
CA ILE A 220 1.57 -15.54 29.74
C ILE A 220 0.08 -15.82 29.92
N THR A 221 -0.72 -15.55 28.89
CA THR A 221 -2.01 -16.25 28.71
C THR A 221 -2.25 -16.48 27.21
N GLU A 222 -2.35 -17.75 26.83
CA GLU A 222 -2.87 -18.17 25.53
C GLU A 222 -4.31 -17.67 25.39
N ALA A 223 -4.53 -16.78 24.42
CA ALA A 223 -5.86 -16.42 23.97
C ALA A 223 -5.90 -16.59 22.45
N THR A 224 -6.58 -17.66 22.00
CA THR A 224 -7.06 -17.84 20.62
C THR A 224 -8.19 -16.83 20.34
N GLY A 225 -7.83 -15.54 20.32
CA GLY A 225 -8.65 -14.47 19.75
C GLY A 225 -8.29 -14.25 18.28
N PRO A 226 -9.08 -13.48 17.51
CA PRO A 226 -8.70 -13.09 16.15
C PRO A 226 -7.35 -12.37 16.21
N GLU A 227 -6.38 -12.82 15.39
CA GLU A 227 -5.09 -12.14 15.28
C GLU A 227 -5.35 -10.68 14.84
N CYS A 228 -5.06 -9.74 15.74
CA CYS A 228 -5.27 -8.33 15.51
C CYS A 228 -3.92 -7.67 15.21
N TYR A 229 -3.80 -7.05 14.04
CA TYR A 229 -2.58 -6.38 13.61
C TYR A 229 -2.76 -4.85 13.72
N ARG A 230 -1.77 -4.18 14.32
CA ARG A 230 -1.70 -2.71 14.30
C ARG A 230 -0.86 -2.25 13.13
N MET A 231 -1.37 -1.29 12.36
CA MET A 231 -0.54 -0.51 11.45
C MET A 231 -0.10 0.78 12.12
N ARG A 232 1.22 0.99 12.25
CA ARG A 232 1.81 2.28 12.64
C ARG A 232 2.35 2.97 11.39
N LEU A 233 1.78 4.12 11.06
CA LEU A 233 2.23 4.95 9.96
C LEU A 233 3.37 5.87 10.38
N ILE A 234 4.49 5.82 9.65
CA ILE A 234 5.61 6.73 9.77
C ILE A 234 5.81 7.40 8.40
N CYS A 235 5.69 8.73 8.35
CA CYS A 235 5.85 9.50 7.11
C CYS A 235 7.29 10.00 6.98
N LEU A 236 7.89 9.87 5.78
CA LEU A 236 9.24 10.35 5.45
C LEU A 236 9.25 11.69 4.72
N THR A 237 8.08 12.27 4.43
CA THR A 237 7.99 13.54 3.71
C THR A 237 6.86 14.39 4.30
N ASP A 238 7.25 15.42 5.02
CA ASP A 238 6.52 16.67 5.10
C ASP A 238 7.23 17.59 4.10
N GLU A 239 6.49 18.22 3.18
CA GLU A 239 7.11 19.14 2.22
C GLU A 239 7.77 20.31 2.94
N ALA A 240 8.99 20.65 2.50
CA ALA A 240 9.59 21.96 2.71
C ALA A 240 9.26 22.86 1.51
#